data_AF-A0A1H1BNZ9-F1
#
_entry.id   AF-A0A1H1BNZ9-F1
#
_cell.length_a   1.000
_cell.length_b   1.000
_cell.length_c   1.000
_cell.angle_alpha   90.00
_cell.angle_beta   90.00
_cell.angle_gamma   90.00
#
_symmetry.space_group_name_H-M   'P 1'
#
loop_
_entity.id
_entity.type
_entity.pdbx_description
1 polymer ?
#
loop_
_entity_poly.entity_id
_entity_poly.type
_entity_poly.pdbx_seq_one_letter_code
_entity_poly.pdbx_strand_id
1 'polypeptide(L)' 'MPETQALRSKILNHLEEHTIPQRHLAMLIDENPQYLSEVLNGKKTGPKANVMLLTIVKVLGVK' A
#
# COMPACT_ATOMS: atom_id res chain seq x y z
N MET A 1 -9.34 9.81 -3.11
CA MET A 1 -10.80 9.58 -2.97
C MET A 1 -11.04 8.89 -1.61
N PRO A 2 -12.25 8.96 -1.04
CA PRO A 2 -12.55 8.32 0.26
C PRO A 2 -12.21 6.83 0.29
N GLU A 3 -12.49 6.11 -0.80
CA GLU A 3 -12.18 4.68 -0.95
C GLU A 3 -10.67 4.39 -0.86
N THR A 4 -9.84 5.29 -1.41
CA THR A 4 -8.39 5.21 -1.37
C THR A 4 -7.83 5.38 0.05
N GLN A 5 -8.53 6.08 0.93
CA GLN A 5 -8.14 6.25 2.33
C GLN A 5 -8.43 4.97 3.11
N ALA A 6 -9.62 4.38 2.95
CA ALA A 6 -9.97 3.12 3.59
C ALA A 6 -8.99 1.99 3.20
N LEU A 7 -8.62 1.91 1.91
CA LEU A 7 -7.63 0.96 1.41
C LEU A 7 -6.25 1.13 2.06
N ARG A 8 -5.76 2.37 2.18
CA ARG A 8 -4.47 2.65 2.82
C ARG A 8 -4.47 2.22 4.28
N SER A 9 -5.53 2.53 5.02
CA SER A 9 -5.69 2.10 6.41
C SER A 9 -5.70 0.58 6.53
N LYS A 10 -6.46 -0.13 5.69
CA LYS A 10 -6.47 -1.60 5.69
C LYS A 10 -5.07 -2.20 5.44
N ILE A 11 -4.34 -1.65 4.47
CA ILE A 11 -2.97 -2.10 4.17
C ILE A 11 -2.05 -1.85 5.36
N LEU A 12 -2.05 -0.65 5.92
CA LEU A 12 -1.18 -0.30 7.05
C LEU A 12 -1.45 -1.18 8.28
N ASN A 13 -2.72 -1.41 8.62
CA ASN A 13 -3.10 -2.28 9.72
C ASN A 13 -2.63 -3.73 9.48
N HIS A 14 -2.83 -4.25 8.26
CA HIS A 14 -2.38 -5.61 7.93
C HIS A 14 -0.85 -5.75 8.03
N LEU A 15 -0.09 -4.74 7.58
CA LEU A 15 1.36 -4.73 7.73
C LEU A 15 1.79 -4.73 9.20
N GLU A 16 1.08 -4.00 10.06
CA GLU A 16 1.34 -3.95 11.50
C GLU A 16 1.00 -5.28 12.18
N GLU A 17 -0.20 -5.83 11.94
CA GLU A 17 -0.67 -7.11 12.48
C GLU A 17 0.26 -8.28 12.15
N HIS A 18 0.82 -8.29 10.93
CA HIS A 18 1.72 -9.34 10.47
C HIS A 18 3.20 -8.98 10.60
N THR A 19 3.53 -7.82 11.20
CA THR A 19 4.91 -7.34 11.39
C THR A 19 5.70 -7.29 10.06
N ILE A 20 5.03 -6.95 8.96
CA ILE A 20 5.63 -6.88 7.62
C ILE A 20 6.23 -5.48 7.42
N PRO A 21 7.56 -5.35 7.25
CA PRO A 21 8.16 -4.05 6.95
C PRO A 21 7.68 -3.53 5.59
N GLN A 22 7.35 -2.24 5.48
CA GLN A 22 6.96 -1.63 4.20
C GLN A 22 8.02 -1.83 3.10
N ARG A 23 9.31 -1.91 3.47
CA ARG A 23 10.39 -2.24 2.53
C ARG A 23 10.23 -3.62 1.91
N HIS A 24 9.77 -4.62 2.66
CA HIS A 24 9.51 -5.96 2.14
C HIS A 24 8.32 -5.94 1.18
N LEU A 25 7.27 -5.20 1.52
CA LEU A 25 6.14 -5.00 0.61
C LEU A 25 6.58 -4.35 -0.70
N ALA A 26 7.43 -3.32 -0.65
CA ALA A 26 7.97 -2.66 -1.84
C ALA A 26 8.71 -3.64 -2.76
N MET A 27 9.51 -4.55 -2.18
CA MET A 27 10.18 -5.61 -2.95
C MET A 27 9.20 -6.62 -3.56
N LEU A 28 8.12 -6.97 -2.85
CA LEU A 28 7.12 -7.93 -3.33
C LEU A 28 6.33 -7.41 -4.54
N ILE A 29 6.13 -6.11 -4.63
CA ILE A 29 5.38 -5.47 -5.73
C ILE A 29 6.31 -4.80 -6.77
N ASP A 30 7.63 -5.02 -6.66
CA ASP A 30 8.66 -4.42 -7.53
C ASP A 30 8.54 -2.89 -7.67
N GLU A 31 8.37 -2.18 -6.54
CA GLU A 31 8.25 -0.72 -6.52
C GLU A 31 9.24 -0.06 -5.58
N ASN A 32 9.45 1.23 -5.80
CA ASN A 32 10.35 2.02 -4.98
C ASN A 32 9.79 2.17 -3.54
N PRO A 33 10.57 1.86 -2.48
CA PRO A 33 10.10 1.96 -1.09
C PRO A 33 9.69 3.38 -0.66
N GLN A 34 10.40 4.40 -1.15
CA GLN A 34 10.06 5.80 -0.87
C GLN A 34 8.72 6.16 -1.51
N TYR A 35 8.52 5.76 -2.78
CA TYR A 35 7.26 6.00 -3.48
C TYR A 35 6.08 5.26 -2.82
N LEU A 36 6.26 3.99 -2.42
CA LEU A 36 5.27 3.25 -1.65
C LEU A 36 4.90 3.99 -0.36
N SER A 37 5.89 4.46 0.40
CA SER A 37 5.66 5.20 1.64
C SER A 37 4.86 6.49 1.38
N GLU A 38 5.18 7.22 0.31
CA GLU A 38 4.44 8.43 -0.07
C GLU A 38 2.98 8.12 -0.48
N VAL A 39 2.74 6.99 -1.14
CA VAL A 39 1.40 6.52 -1.50
C VAL A 39 0.61 6.14 -0.24
N LEU A 40 1.17 5.32 0.65
CA LEU A 40 0.51 4.88 1.89
C LEU A 40 0.21 6.07 2.82
N ASN A 41 1.10 7.06 2.88
CA ASN A 41 0.90 8.28 3.64
C ASN A 41 0.00 9.32 2.94
N GLY A 42 -0.41 9.07 1.69
CA GLY A 42 -1.29 9.98 0.93
C GLY A 42 -0.62 11.23 0.37
N LYS A 43 0.71 11.30 0.39
CA LYS A 43 1.47 12.37 -0.29
C LYS A 43 1.39 12.23 -1.81
N LYS A 44 1.33 10.99 -2.30
CA LYS A 44 1.12 10.68 -3.72
C LYS A 44 -0.27 10.09 -3.91
N THR A 45 -1.13 10.85 -4.58
CA THR A 45 -2.47 10.43 -4.96
C THR A 45 -2.62 10.58 -6.46
N GLY A 46 -3.23 9.60 -7.12
CA GLY A 46 -3.36 9.58 -8.58
C GLY A 46 -3.58 8.16 -9.12
N PRO A 47 -3.79 8.02 -10.43
CA PRO A 47 -4.11 6.71 -11.04
C PRO A 47 -3.06 5.63 -10.74
N LYS A 48 -1.76 5.97 -10.85
CA LYS A 48 -0.67 5.03 -10.51
C LYS A 48 -0.73 4.57 -9.04
N ALA A 49 -0.95 5.51 -8.13
CA ALA A 49 -1.07 5.21 -6.70
C ALA A 49 -2.26 4.29 -6.41
N ASN A 50 -3.39 4.50 -7.08
CA ASN A 50 -4.58 3.65 -6.94
C ASN A 50 -4.31 2.22 -7.43
N VAL A 51 -3.67 2.07 -8.61
CA VAL A 51 -3.29 0.76 -9.15
C VAL A 51 -2.34 0.02 -8.20
N MET A 52 -1.38 0.74 -7.61
CA MET A 52 -0.48 0.18 -6.60
C MET A 52 -1.24 -0.33 -5.37
N LEU A 53 -2.16 0.47 -4.82
CA LEU A 53 -2.95 0.06 -3.65
C LEU A 53 -3.79 -1.19 -3.94
N LEU A 54 -4.42 -1.27 -5.11
CA LEU A 54 -5.17 -2.47 -5.53
C LEU A 54 -4.26 -3.69 -5.70
N THR A 55 -3.05 -3.48 -6.24
CA THR A 55 -2.05 -4.55 -6.39
C THR A 55 -1.61 -5.07 -5.03
N ILE A 56 -1.34 -4.18 -4.08
CA ILE A 56 -0.97 -4.55 -2.70
C ILE A 56 -2.08 -5.38 -2.05
N VAL A 57 -3.33 -4.93 -2.13
CA VAL A 57 -4.48 -5.68 -1.58
C VAL A 57 -4.59 -7.07 -2.17
N LYS A 58 -4.39 -7.20 -3.49
CA LYS A 58 -4.41 -8.50 -4.17
C LYS A 58 -3.27 -9.42 -3.73
N VAL A 59 -2.05 -8.89 -3.61
CA VAL A 59 -0.86 -9.65 -3.21
C VAL A 59 -0.94 -10.10 -1.75
N LEU A 60 -1.39 -9.21 -0.86
CA LEU A 60 -1.52 -9.50 0.57
C LEU A 60 -2.80 -10.28 0.91
N GLY A 61 -3.74 -10.41 -0.03
CA GLY A 61 -5.02 -11.08 0.21
C GLY A 61 -5.91 -10.36 1.22
N VAL A 62 -5.76 -9.04 1.36
CA VAL A 62 -6.54 -8.23 2.30
C VAL A 62 -7.99 -8.19 1.84
N LYS A 63 -8.92 -8.67 2.66
CA LYS A 63 -10.37 -8.70 2.36
C LYS A 63 -11.08 -7.43 2.86
#